data_AF-A0A0Q8XDT9-F1
#
_entry.id   AF-A0A0Q8XDT9-F1
#
_cell.length_a   1.000
_cell.length_b   1.000
_cell.length_c   1.000
_cell.angle_alpha   90.00
_cell.angle_beta   90.00
_cell.angle_gamma   90.00
#
_symmetry.space_group_name_H-M   'P 1'
#
loop_
_entity.id
_entity.type
_entity.pdbx_description
1 polymer ?
#
loop_
_entity_poly.entity_id
_entity_poly.type
_entity_poly.pdbx_seq_one_letter_code
_entity_poly.pdbx_strand_id
1 'polypeptide(L)'
;MNEMIVMNNLPWIVGGALLLGAFGIAGWIFTTWLRIKNGYPLENSWGKAIYPQKNDEMVERIRLISQENAQLRAELGSVKDRLANVERIVTDSSHSLDREIEQLRTKSN
;
A
#
# COMPACT_ATOMS: atom_id res chain seq x y z
N MET A 1 -54.17 -12.13 -46.71
CA MET A 1 -52.88 -12.00 -47.42
C MET A 1 -51.74 -11.60 -46.48
N ASN A 2 -51.94 -10.67 -45.53
CA ASN A 2 -50.88 -10.27 -44.58
C ASN A 2 -50.46 -11.39 -43.59
N GLU A 3 -51.39 -12.21 -43.11
CA GLU A 3 -51.11 -13.33 -42.19
C GLU A 3 -50.13 -14.38 -42.79
N MET A 4 -50.27 -14.72 -44.08
CA MET A 4 -49.37 -15.69 -44.75
C MET A 4 -47.96 -15.14 -44.94
N ILE A 5 -47.81 -13.83 -45.17
CA ILE A 5 -46.50 -13.19 -45.27
C ILE A 5 -45.81 -13.24 -43.91
N VAL A 6 -46.54 -12.93 -42.83
CA VAL A 6 -46.04 -12.97 -41.44
C VAL A 6 -45.67 -14.40 -41.01
N MET A 7 -46.46 -15.42 -41.34
CA MET A 7 -46.12 -16.82 -41.00
C MET A 7 -44.90 -17.33 -41.78
N ASN A 8 -44.73 -16.94 -43.04
CA ASN A 8 -43.61 -17.40 -43.87
C ASN A 8 -42.28 -16.70 -43.52
N ASN A 9 -42.33 -15.42 -43.15
CA ASN A 9 -41.14 -14.65 -42.75
C ASN A 9 -40.85 -14.69 -41.24
N LEU A 10 -41.76 -15.25 -40.43
CA LEU A 10 -41.59 -15.46 -38.99
C LEU A 10 -40.21 -16.05 -38.62
N PRO A 11 -39.71 -17.15 -39.24
CA PRO A 11 -38.42 -17.71 -38.87
C PRO A 11 -37.25 -16.76 -39.16
N TRP A 12 -37.34 -15.97 -40.23
CA TRP A 12 -36.32 -14.98 -40.58
C TRP A 12 -36.33 -13.78 -39.63
N ILE A 13 -37.51 -13.33 -39.20
CA ILE A 13 -37.65 -12.24 -38.23
C ILE A 13 -37.12 -12.68 -36.86
N VAL A 14 -37.47 -13.89 -36.42
CA VAL A 14 -36.97 -14.46 -35.15
C VAL A 14 -35.46 -14.67 -35.21
N GLY A 15 -34.94 -15.20 -36.31
CA GLY A 15 -33.50 -15.35 -36.53
C GLY A 15 -32.75 -14.02 -36.53
N GLY A 16 -33.30 -13.00 -37.20
CA GLY A 16 -32.74 -11.64 -37.20
C GLY A 16 -32.72 -11.00 -35.82
N ALA A 17 -33.81 -11.15 -35.05
CA ALA A 17 -33.89 -10.64 -33.68
C ALA A 17 -32.87 -11.32 -32.75
N LEU A 18 -32.73 -12.64 -32.85
CA LEU A 18 -31.73 -13.40 -32.08
C LEU A 18 -30.30 -12.97 -32.41
N LEU A 19 -29.98 -12.80 -33.70
CA LEU A 19 -28.66 -12.34 -34.13
C LEU A 19 -28.35 -10.95 -33.60
N LEU A 20 -29.28 -10.01 -33.73
CA LEU A 20 -29.10 -8.65 -33.21
C LEU A 20 -28.90 -8.64 -31.68
N GLY A 21 -29.66 -9.47 -30.95
CA GLY A 21 -29.48 -9.64 -29.50
C GLY A 21 -28.09 -10.20 -29.15
N ALA A 22 -27.64 -11.22 -29.88
CA ALA A 22 -26.31 -11.82 -29.68
C ALA A 22 -25.19 -10.81 -29.96
N PHE A 23 -25.30 -10.00 -31.03
CA PHE A 23 -24.34 -8.94 -31.33
C PHE A 23 -24.31 -7.84 -30.27
N GLY A 24 -25.46 -7.48 -29.69
CA GLY A 24 -25.53 -6.52 -28.58
C GLY A 24 -24.77 -7.01 -27.35
N ILE A 25 -24.95 -8.29 -26.97
CA ILE A 25 -24.25 -8.91 -25.83
C ILE A 25 -22.76 -9.04 -26.13
N ALA A 26 -22.39 -9.49 -27.32
CA ALA A 26 -21.00 -9.60 -27.73
C ALA A 26 -20.29 -8.24 -27.73
N GLY A 27 -20.96 -7.18 -28.20
CA GLY A 27 -20.46 -5.81 -28.13
C GLY A 27 -20.22 -5.34 -26.70
N TRP A 28 -21.15 -5.60 -25.78
CA TRP A 28 -21.00 -5.23 -24.37
C TRP A 28 -19.84 -5.98 -23.70
N ILE A 29 -19.70 -7.28 -23.94
CA ILE A 29 -18.58 -8.08 -23.45
C ILE A 29 -17.26 -7.56 -24.02
N PHE A 30 -17.23 -7.25 -25.32
CA PHE A 30 -16.03 -6.73 -25.97
C PHE A 30 -15.58 -5.39 -25.38
N THR A 31 -16.52 -4.46 -25.14
CA THR A 31 -16.19 -3.18 -24.50
C THR A 31 -15.70 -3.37 -23.06
N THR A 32 -16.27 -4.32 -22.32
CA THR A 32 -15.83 -4.67 -20.96
C THR A 32 -14.43 -5.30 -20.97
N TRP A 33 -14.17 -6.22 -21.90
CA TRP A 33 -12.86 -6.83 -22.10
C TRP A 33 -11.80 -5.79 -22.47
N LEU A 34 -12.13 -4.85 -23.35
CA LEU A 34 -11.22 -3.77 -23.75
C LEU A 34 -10.91 -2.83 -22.58
N ARG A 35 -11.90 -2.51 -21.73
CA ARG A 35 -11.68 -1.73 -20.50
C ARG A 35 -10.75 -2.45 -19.52
N ILE A 36 -10.95 -3.76 -19.32
CA ILE A 36 -10.09 -4.59 -18.47
C ILE A 36 -8.67 -4.64 -19.02
N LYS A 37 -8.50 -4.88 -20.32
CA LYS A 37 -7.19 -4.99 -20.96
C LYS A 37 -6.43 -3.65 -20.99
N ASN A 38 -7.14 -2.53 -21.15
CA ASN A 38 -6.56 -1.18 -21.14
C ASN A 38 -6.44 -0.57 -19.73
N GLY A 39 -6.77 -1.32 -18.68
CA GLY A 39 -6.49 -0.91 -17.30
C GLY A 39 -7.39 0.20 -16.75
N TYR A 40 -8.58 0.42 -17.33
CA TYR A 40 -9.55 1.30 -16.70
C TYR A 40 -10.12 0.63 -15.45
N PRO A 41 -10.15 1.31 -14.29
CA PRO A 41 -10.67 0.72 -13.07
C PRO A 41 -12.13 0.33 -13.28
N LEU A 42 -12.48 -0.91 -12.95
CA LEU A 42 -13.87 -1.33 -12.88
C LEU A 42 -14.46 -0.63 -11.65
N GLU A 43 -15.13 0.49 -11.88
CA GLU A 43 -15.88 1.19 -10.83
C GLU A 43 -17.00 0.28 -10.35
N ASN A 44 -17.06 0.04 -9.04
CA ASN A 44 -18.31 -0.43 -8.43
C ASN A 44 -19.33 0.72 -8.47
N SER A 45 -20.62 0.41 -8.35
CA SER A 45 -21.74 1.38 -8.39
C SER A 45 -21.71 2.45 -7.26
N TRP A 46 -20.60 2.58 -6.54
CA TRP A 46 -20.35 3.55 -5.48
C TRP A 46 -18.98 4.24 -5.64
N GLY A 47 -18.50 4.38 -6.89
CA GLY A 47 -17.41 5.29 -7.24
C GLY A 47 -16.05 4.96 -6.62
N LYS A 48 -15.86 3.75 -6.08
CA LYS A 48 -14.56 3.31 -5.60
C LYS A 48 -13.96 2.39 -6.64
N ALA A 49 -12.90 2.87 -7.28
CA ALA A 49 -12.08 2.07 -8.17
C ALA A 49 -11.63 0.79 -7.42
N ILE A 50 -12.17 -0.36 -7.80
CA ILE A 50 -11.55 -1.64 -7.44
C ILE A 50 -10.31 -1.69 -8.32
N TYR A 51 -9.19 -1.27 -7.75
CA TYR A 51 -7.89 -1.52 -8.32
C TYR A 51 -7.49 -2.94 -7.90
N PRO A 52 -7.51 -3.95 -8.81
CA PRO A 52 -6.64 -5.11 -8.65
C PRO A 52 -5.20 -4.66 -8.99
N GLN A 53 -4.65 -3.76 -8.18
CA GLN A 53 -3.24 -3.38 -8.26
C GLN A 53 -2.45 -4.52 -7.62
N LYS A 54 -1.46 -5.01 -8.35
CA LYS A 54 -0.54 -6.07 -7.96
C LYS A 54 0.01 -5.79 -6.56
N ASN A 55 -0.26 -6.71 -5.64
CA ASN A 55 0.13 -6.60 -4.24
C ASN A 55 1.66 -6.65 -4.05
N ASP A 56 2.42 -7.08 -5.06
CA ASP A 56 3.86 -7.35 -4.93
C ASP A 56 4.71 -6.09 -4.77
N GLU A 57 4.49 -5.03 -5.56
CA GLU A 57 5.30 -3.80 -5.45
C GLU A 57 5.03 -3.04 -4.14
N MET A 58 3.78 -3.07 -3.66
CA MET A 58 3.42 -2.48 -2.37
C MET A 58 4.00 -3.29 -1.22
N VAL A 59 3.97 -4.63 -1.28
CA VAL A 59 4.58 -5.51 -0.29
C VAL A 59 6.10 -5.35 -0.27
N GLU A 60 6.75 -5.19 -1.42
CA GLU A 60 8.19 -4.94 -1.50
C GLU A 60 8.57 -3.59 -0.89
N ARG A 61 7.82 -2.52 -1.17
CA ARG A 61 8.00 -1.22 -0.51
C ARG A 61 7.80 -1.28 1.00
N ILE A 62 6.78 -2.01 1.47
CA ILE A 62 6.56 -2.22 2.91
C ILE A 62 7.75 -2.95 3.54
N ARG A 63 8.32 -3.94 2.85
CA ARG A 63 9.50 -4.66 3.30
C ARG A 63 10.72 -3.75 3.40
N LEU A 64 10.99 -2.92 2.40
CA LEU A 64 12.10 -1.96 2.40
C LEU A 64 11.96 -0.94 3.54
N ILE A 65 10.77 -0.34 3.70
CA ILE A 65 10.49 0.62 4.79
C ILE A 65 10.61 -0.06 6.17
N SER A 66 10.18 -1.31 6.30
CA SER A 66 10.33 -2.07 7.55
C SER A 66 11.80 -2.31 7.91
N GLN A 67 12.66 -2.56 6.90
CA GLN A 67 14.10 -2.70 7.09
C GLN A 67 14.75 -1.37 7.50
N GLU A 68 14.42 -0.26 6.84
CA GLU A 68 14.90 1.08 7.21
C GLU A 68 14.52 1.43 8.65
N ASN A 69 13.29 1.14 9.06
CA ASN A 69 12.85 1.36 10.44
C ASN A 69 13.61 0.51 11.46
N ALA A 70 13.99 -0.72 11.11
CA ALA A 70 14.79 -1.58 11.99
C ALA A 70 16.22 -1.03 12.14
N GLN A 71 16.83 -0.56 11.04
CA GLN A 71 18.15 0.08 11.07
C GLN A 71 18.15 1.36 11.91
N LEU A 72 17.19 2.26 11.67
CA LEU A 72 17.08 3.51 12.44
C LEU A 72 16.92 3.26 13.94
N ARG A 73 16.18 2.21 14.32
CA ARG A 73 16.03 1.82 15.73
C ARG A 73 17.34 1.32 16.33
N ALA A 74 18.15 0.58 15.56
CA ALA A 74 19.46 0.13 16.00
C ALA A 74 20.45 1.30 16.16
N GLU A 75 20.48 2.22 15.18
CA GLU A 75 21.30 3.43 15.25
C GLU A 75 20.91 4.29 16.46
N LEU A 76 19.60 4.51 16.66
CA LEU A 76 19.09 5.25 17.82
C LEU A 76 19.44 4.55 19.15
N GLY A 77 19.44 3.21 19.19
CA GLY A 77 19.89 2.43 20.34
C GLY A 77 21.36 2.72 20.67
N SER A 78 22.25 2.66 19.67
CA SER A 78 23.68 2.93 19.87
C SER A 78 23.96 4.35 20.36
N VAL A 79 23.18 5.33 19.90
CA VAL A 79 23.28 6.72 20.36
C VAL A 79 22.83 6.83 21.81
N LYS A 80 21.75 6.16 22.20
CA LYS A 80 21.29 6.12 23.59
C LYS A 80 22.33 5.51 24.53
N ASP A 81 22.97 4.40 24.15
CA ASP A 81 24.01 3.77 24.97
C ASP A 81 25.21 4.71 25.18
N ARG A 82 25.60 5.46 24.15
CA ARG A 82 26.65 6.48 24.25
C ARG A 82 26.23 7.64 25.13
N LEU A 83 24.99 8.11 25.02
CA LEU A 83 24.46 9.16 25.89
C LEU A 83 24.44 8.72 27.35
N ALA A 84 24.03 7.49 27.65
CA ALA A 84 24.08 6.94 29.01
C ALA A 84 25.52 6.86 29.55
N ASN A 85 26.49 6.49 28.71
CA ASN A 85 27.90 6.51 29.10
C ASN A 85 28.40 7.93 29.40
N VAL A 86 28.01 8.92 28.58
CA VAL A 86 28.36 10.32 28.81
C VAL A 86 27.72 10.83 30.10
N GLU A 87 26.43 10.55 30.32
CA GLU A 87 25.72 10.88 31.55
C GLU A 87 26.42 10.33 32.79
N ARG A 88 26.85 9.06 32.72
CA ARG A 88 27.61 8.42 33.80
C ARG A 88 28.95 9.12 34.04
N ILE A 89 29.72 9.43 33.00
CA ILE A 89 31.01 10.13 33.13
C ILE A 89 30.82 11.49 33.80
N VAL A 90 29.85 12.28 33.31
CA VAL A 90 29.59 13.62 33.83
C VAL A 90 29.15 13.57 35.29
N THR A 91 28.29 12.61 35.64
CA THR A 91 27.76 12.46 37.01
C THR A 91 28.83 11.93 37.97
N ASP A 92 29.51 10.85 37.61
CA ASP A 92 30.53 10.22 38.47
C ASP A 92 31.76 11.12 38.65
N SER A 93 32.24 11.76 37.57
CA SER A 93 33.43 12.63 37.59
C SER A 93 33.22 13.88 38.45
N SER A 94 32.00 14.43 38.46
CA SER A 94 31.70 15.62 39.28
C SER A 94 31.78 15.27 40.76
N HIS A 95 31.14 14.16 41.16
CA HIS A 95 31.19 13.70 42.55
C HIS A 95 32.58 13.22 42.99
N SER A 96 33.40 12.66 42.10
CA SER A 96 34.78 12.29 42.45
C SER A 96 35.67 13.50 42.66
N LEU A 97 35.55 14.52 41.80
CA LEU A 97 36.31 15.76 41.92
C LEU A 97 35.94 16.52 43.21
N ASP A 98 34.65 16.63 43.54
CA ASP A 98 34.20 17.28 44.77
C ASP A 98 34.79 16.59 46.02
N ARG A 99 34.81 15.25 46.03
CA ARG A 99 35.44 14.46 47.11
C ARG A 99 36.94 14.67 47.19
N GLU A 100 37.62 14.74 46.05
CA GLU A 100 39.08 14.97 46.01
C GLU A 100 39.43 16.39 46.50
N ILE A 101 38.64 17.40 46.11
CA ILE A 101 38.78 18.77 46.60
C ILE A 101 38.59 18.83 48.12
N GLU A 102 37.58 18.15 48.68
CA GLU A 102 37.34 18.14 50.13
C GLU A 102 38.49 17.48 50.90
N GLN A 103 39.06 16.39 50.37
CA GLN A 103 40.22 15.73 50.95
C GLN A 103 41.45 16.64 50.99
N LEU A 104 41.72 17.37 49.89
CA LEU A 104 42.80 18.35 49.86
C LEU A 104 42.56 19.50 50.84
N ARG A 105 41.31 19.95 51.00
CA ARG A 105 40.95 21.01 51.94
C ARG A 105 41.12 20.59 53.40
N THR A 106 40.76 19.35 53.75
CA THR A 106 40.92 18.82 55.11
C THR A 106 42.39 18.54 55.44
N LYS A 107 43.22 18.17 54.46
CA LYS A 107 44.66 17.92 54.66
C LYS A 107 45.49 19.21 54.82
N SER A 108 45.02 20.32 54.25
CA SER A 108 45.69 21.63 54.32
C SER A 108 45.33 22.46 55.55
N ASN A 109 44.32 22.06 56.34
CA ASN A 109 44.00 22.62 57.66
C ASN A 109 44.52 21.70 58.77
#